data_AF-A0A5N5PR83-F1
#
_entry.id   AF-A0A5N5PR83-F1
#
_cell.length_a   1.000
_cell.length_b   1.000
_cell.length_c   1.000
_cell.angle_alpha   90.00
_cell.angle_beta   90.00
_cell.angle_gamma   90.00
#
_symmetry.space_group_name_H-M   'P 1'
#
loop_
_entity.id
_entity.type
_entity.pdbx_description
1 polymer ?
#
loop_
_entity_poly.entity_id
_entity_poly.type
_entity_poly.pdbx_seq_one_letter_code
_entity_poly.pdbx_strand_id
1 'polypeptide(L)'
;MSSEEFEKLHEMYRSLYDELKLISDRVTRSQGEEKKKLVRGFDERHGEAQELLKEMEQELLSAPSSFRNSMSSKVRLYHRDLGKLQRQVHASDTGFGFSSRTGDSGHGIYSAQNERSTEQQAQRALLIQGSESLNNATESIARSQRIAAESEQIGTDIIEELGQQREQLDRTRDRLVHTGENLSRSRKILRTMSRRLMTNKLLLGIIIVMEVAILGAVVYLKFFRH
;
A
#
# COMPACT_ATOMS: atom_id res chain seq x y z
N MET A 1 20.70 6.18 -0.51
CA MET A 1 20.83 4.75 -0.18
C MET A 1 19.47 4.12 0.08
N SER A 2 18.60 4.71 0.93
CA SER A 2 17.24 4.18 1.22
C SER A 2 16.33 3.84 0.02
N SER A 3 16.44 4.54 -1.11
CA SER A 3 15.59 4.25 -2.29
C SER A 3 15.89 2.91 -2.95
N GLU A 4 17.15 2.46 -2.97
CA GLU A 4 17.54 1.22 -3.65
C GLU A 4 17.15 -0.02 -2.85
N GLU A 5 17.26 0.05 -1.51
CA GLU A 5 16.83 -1.02 -0.61
C GLU A 5 15.32 -1.19 -0.66
N PHE A 6 14.58 -0.08 -0.68
CA PHE A 6 13.14 -0.11 -0.87
C PHE A 6 12.72 -0.74 -2.21
N GLU A 7 13.41 -0.42 -3.31
CA GLU A 7 13.12 -1.01 -4.62
C GLU A 7 13.34 -2.53 -4.66
N LYS A 8 14.40 -3.02 -4.00
CA LYS A 8 14.64 -4.47 -3.87
C LYS A 8 13.54 -5.15 -3.06
N LEU A 9 13.17 -4.57 -1.91
CA LEU A 9 12.07 -5.08 -1.09
C LEU A 9 10.75 -5.11 -1.88
N HIS A 10 10.51 -4.09 -2.69
CA HIS A 10 9.34 -4.00 -3.55
C HIS A 10 9.30 -5.09 -4.63
N GLU A 11 10.44 -5.38 -5.30
CA GLU A 11 10.51 -6.48 -6.26
C GLU A 11 10.29 -7.84 -5.59
N MET A 12 10.90 -8.08 -4.42
CA MET A 12 10.71 -9.33 -3.66
C MET A 12 9.25 -9.50 -3.21
N TYR A 13 8.62 -8.43 -2.72
CA TYR A 13 7.20 -8.47 -2.38
C TYR A 13 6.35 -8.80 -3.61
N ARG A 14 6.66 -8.20 -4.77
CA ARG A 14 5.89 -8.42 -5.99
C ARG A 14 5.99 -9.87 -6.49
N SER A 15 7.18 -10.46 -6.51
CA SER A 15 7.34 -11.86 -6.90
C SER A 15 6.57 -12.78 -5.96
N LEU A 16 6.64 -12.52 -4.65
CA LEU A 16 5.93 -13.29 -3.65
C LEU A 16 4.41 -13.12 -3.74
N TYR A 17 3.92 -11.92 -4.04
CA TYR A 17 2.50 -11.66 -4.27
C TYR A 17 1.97 -12.42 -5.50
N ASP A 18 2.73 -12.47 -6.59
CA ASP A 18 2.37 -13.24 -7.79
C ASP A 18 2.34 -14.75 -7.49
N GLU A 19 3.28 -15.27 -6.68
CA GLU A 19 3.25 -16.65 -6.18
C GLU A 19 2.00 -16.93 -5.33
N LEU A 20 1.69 -16.04 -4.38
CA LEU A 20 0.50 -16.16 -3.52
C LEU A 20 -0.79 -16.18 -4.35
N LYS A 21 -0.87 -15.35 -5.39
CA LYS A 21 -2.01 -15.31 -6.31
C LYS A 21 -2.17 -16.62 -7.08
N LEU A 22 -1.06 -17.19 -7.57
CA LEU A 22 -1.07 -18.50 -8.23
C LEU A 22 -1.50 -19.62 -7.28
N ILE A 23 -1.05 -19.59 -6.01
CA ILE A 23 -1.45 -20.56 -5.00
C ILE A 23 -2.95 -20.40 -4.69
N SER A 24 -3.47 -19.17 -4.54
CA SER A 24 -4.90 -18.91 -4.32
C SER A 24 -5.78 -19.48 -5.45
N ASP A 25 -5.38 -19.28 -6.71
CA ASP A 25 -6.07 -19.85 -7.87
C ASP A 25 -6.04 -21.38 -7.86
N ARG A 26 -4.93 -22.00 -7.43
CA ARG A 26 -4.81 -23.46 -7.27
C ARG A 26 -5.63 -24.00 -6.10
N VAL A 27 -5.70 -23.27 -4.99
CA VAL A 27 -6.55 -23.62 -3.83
C VAL A 27 -8.02 -23.63 -4.22
N THR A 28 -8.45 -22.70 -5.07
CA THR A 28 -9.82 -22.64 -5.56
C THR A 28 -10.19 -23.85 -6.42
N ARG A 29 -9.21 -24.47 -7.11
CA ARG A 29 -9.41 -25.61 -8.02
C ARG A 29 -9.15 -26.98 -7.39
N SER A 30 -8.48 -27.04 -6.25
CA SER A 30 -8.10 -28.28 -5.57
C SER A 30 -9.07 -28.62 -4.43
N GLN A 31 -9.17 -29.90 -4.09
CA GLN A 31 -10.02 -30.39 -2.99
C GLN A 31 -9.27 -31.40 -2.11
N GLY A 32 -9.78 -31.61 -0.89
CA GLY A 32 -9.24 -32.61 0.04
C GLY A 32 -7.86 -32.29 0.59
N GLU A 33 -6.97 -33.29 0.62
CA GLU A 33 -5.65 -33.19 1.26
C GLU A 33 -4.68 -32.26 0.51
N GLU A 34 -4.76 -32.21 -0.83
CA GLU A 34 -3.94 -31.28 -1.63
C GLU A 34 -4.29 -29.83 -1.34
N LYS A 35 -5.59 -29.51 -1.19
CA LYS A 35 -6.04 -28.18 -0.80
C LYS A 35 -5.48 -27.78 0.56
N LYS A 36 -5.52 -28.68 1.54
CA LYS A 36 -4.97 -28.42 2.89
C LYS A 36 -3.46 -28.17 2.86
N LYS A 37 -2.71 -28.90 2.04
CA LYS A 37 -1.27 -28.66 1.82
C LYS A 37 -1.02 -27.30 1.15
N LEU A 38 -1.82 -26.94 0.15
CA LEU A 38 -1.72 -25.65 -0.54
C LEU A 38 -2.10 -24.47 0.36
N VAL A 39 -3.11 -24.61 1.22
CA VAL A 39 -3.48 -23.57 2.20
C VAL A 39 -2.34 -23.37 3.20
N ARG A 40 -1.72 -24.44 3.72
CA ARG A 40 -0.57 -24.28 4.62
C ARG A 40 0.61 -23.59 3.95
N GLY A 41 0.92 -23.96 2.69
CA GLY A 41 1.96 -23.29 1.91
C GLY A 41 1.59 -21.83 1.61
N PHE A 42 0.31 -21.52 1.38
CA PHE A 42 -0.17 -20.15 1.24
C PHE A 42 0.07 -19.36 2.53
N ASP A 43 -0.23 -19.92 3.69
CA ASP A 43 -0.06 -19.25 4.98
C ASP A 43 1.40 -18.95 5.31
N GLU A 44 2.31 -19.89 5.02
CA GLU A 44 3.76 -19.69 5.15
C GLU A 44 4.23 -18.52 4.27
N ARG A 45 3.90 -18.55 2.97
CA ARG A 45 4.26 -17.48 2.02
C ARG A 45 3.58 -16.15 2.33
N HIS A 46 2.38 -16.19 2.89
CA HIS A 46 1.65 -14.99 3.31
C HIS A 46 2.35 -14.34 4.51
N GLY A 47 2.88 -15.14 5.43
CA GLY A 47 3.74 -14.68 6.52
C GLY A 47 4.99 -13.97 6.00
N GLU A 48 5.71 -14.59 5.06
CA GLU A 48 6.87 -13.97 4.39
C GLU A 48 6.51 -12.62 3.73
N ALA A 49 5.34 -12.53 3.09
CA ALA A 49 4.89 -11.30 2.45
C ALA A 49 4.55 -10.20 3.47
N GLN A 50 4.02 -10.57 4.63
CA GLN A 50 3.80 -9.62 5.73
C GLN A 50 5.11 -9.14 6.34
N GLU A 51 6.12 -9.99 6.46
CA GLU A 51 7.45 -9.62 6.95
C GLU A 51 8.12 -8.62 5.99
N LEU A 52 8.10 -8.89 4.69
CA LEU A 52 8.59 -7.96 3.67
C LEU A 52 7.86 -6.61 3.70
N LEU A 53 6.54 -6.59 3.90
CA LEU A 53 5.81 -5.33 4.04
C LEU A 53 6.24 -4.54 5.29
N LYS A 54 6.49 -5.21 6.42
CA LYS A 54 7.03 -4.55 7.63
C LYS A 54 8.42 -3.97 7.39
N GLU A 55 9.30 -4.70 6.69
CA GLU A 55 10.61 -4.20 6.29
C GLU A 55 10.50 -2.99 5.36
N MET A 56 9.57 -3.02 4.40
CA MET A 56 9.27 -1.87 3.54
C MET A 56 8.81 -0.66 4.35
N GLU A 57 7.97 -0.83 5.37
CA GLU A 57 7.55 0.26 6.25
C GLU A 57 8.72 0.83 7.07
N GLN A 58 9.60 -0.03 7.57
CA GLN A 58 10.79 0.38 8.31
C GLN A 58 11.75 1.19 7.43
N GLU A 59 11.95 0.77 6.18
CA GLU A 59 12.78 1.50 5.22
C GLU A 59 12.15 2.84 4.81
N LEU A 60 10.82 2.95 4.83
CA LEU A 60 10.14 4.24 4.59
C LEU A 60 10.34 5.26 5.71
N LEU A 61 10.64 4.82 6.94
CA LEU A 61 10.98 5.74 8.04
C LEU A 61 12.31 6.45 7.79
N SER A 62 13.26 5.78 7.13
CA SER A 62 14.58 6.32 6.79
C SER A 62 14.54 7.24 5.54
N ALA A 63 13.50 7.12 4.71
CA ALA A 63 13.35 7.83 3.44
C ALA A 63 12.86 9.29 3.56
N PRO A 64 13.15 10.18 2.58
CA PRO A 64 12.63 11.56 2.53
C PRO A 64 11.09 11.65 2.48
N SER A 65 10.52 12.73 3.04
CA SER A 65 9.07 12.89 3.23
C SER A 65 8.22 12.83 1.96
N SER A 66 8.72 13.33 0.82
CA SER A 66 8.01 13.27 -0.46
C SER A 66 7.86 11.85 -1.01
N PHE A 67 8.89 11.02 -0.85
CA PHE A 67 8.88 9.61 -1.24
C PHE A 67 8.04 8.78 -0.27
N ARG A 68 8.18 9.05 1.03
CA ARG A 68 7.44 8.38 2.11
C ARG A 68 5.94 8.42 1.94
N ASN A 69 5.34 9.57 1.63
CA ASN A 69 3.89 9.71 1.52
C ASN A 69 3.31 8.92 0.33
N SER A 70 3.98 9.02 -0.83
CA SER A 70 3.59 8.29 -2.05
C SER A 70 3.71 6.77 -1.84
N MET A 71 4.78 6.35 -1.17
CA MET A 71 5.11 4.94 -1.04
C MET A 71 4.38 4.26 0.12
N SER A 72 4.13 4.96 1.23
CA SER A 72 3.26 4.49 2.32
C SER A 72 1.84 4.21 1.81
N SER A 73 1.34 5.03 0.88
CA SER A 73 0.05 4.77 0.22
C SER A 73 0.04 3.44 -0.57
N LYS A 74 1.15 3.09 -1.22
CA LYS A 74 1.29 1.81 -1.93
C LYS A 74 1.41 0.63 -0.97
N VAL A 75 2.17 0.76 0.11
CA VAL A 75 2.30 -0.29 1.14
C VAL A 75 0.94 -0.58 1.80
N ARG A 76 0.13 0.46 2.08
CA ARG A 76 -1.25 0.28 2.57
C ARG A 76 -2.14 -0.47 1.56
N LEU A 77 -1.97 -0.18 0.27
CA LEU A 77 -2.68 -0.91 -0.79
C LEU A 77 -2.31 -2.40 -0.81
N TYR A 78 -1.02 -2.70 -0.64
CA TYR A 78 -0.50 -4.06 -0.55
C TYR A 78 -1.03 -4.84 0.64
N HIS A 79 -1.05 -4.24 1.84
CA HIS A 79 -1.70 -4.85 3.01
C HIS A 79 -3.16 -5.21 2.74
N ARG A 80 -3.91 -4.30 2.13
CA ARG A 80 -5.33 -4.53 1.80
C ARG A 80 -5.51 -5.68 0.82
N ASP A 81 -4.72 -5.71 -0.24
CA ASP A 81 -4.87 -6.70 -1.29
C ASP A 81 -4.36 -8.09 -0.85
N LEU A 82 -3.35 -8.14 0.01
CA LEU A 82 -2.90 -9.36 0.69
C LEU A 82 -4.00 -9.92 1.62
N GLY A 83 -4.64 -9.07 2.43
CA GLY A 83 -5.75 -9.47 3.30
C GLY A 83 -7.00 -9.96 2.54
N LYS A 84 -7.29 -9.39 1.36
CA LYS A 84 -8.36 -9.92 0.48
C LYS A 84 -8.04 -11.33 0.00
N LEU A 85 -6.79 -11.58 -0.40
CA LEU A 85 -6.33 -12.86 -0.89
C LEU A 85 -6.42 -13.94 0.20
N GLN A 86 -6.02 -13.61 1.43
CA GLN A 86 -6.16 -14.49 2.59
C GLN A 86 -7.62 -14.88 2.84
N ARG A 87 -8.54 -13.90 2.82
CA ARG A 87 -9.99 -14.17 2.99
C ARG A 87 -10.54 -15.07 1.90
N GLN A 88 -10.10 -14.93 0.65
CA GLN A 88 -10.54 -15.76 -0.46
C GLN A 88 -10.12 -17.23 -0.28
N VAL A 89 -8.88 -17.46 0.15
CA VAL A 89 -8.33 -18.79 0.44
C VAL A 89 -9.06 -19.45 1.62
N HIS A 90 -9.27 -18.71 2.71
CA HIS A 90 -9.91 -19.24 3.94
C HIS A 90 -11.44 -19.39 3.83
N ALA A 91 -12.13 -18.53 3.08
CA ALA A 91 -13.55 -18.71 2.77
C ALA A 91 -13.81 -20.00 1.99
N SER A 92 -12.82 -20.42 1.19
CA SER A 92 -12.89 -21.68 0.46
C SER A 92 -12.75 -22.89 1.40
N ASP A 93 -12.06 -22.77 2.53
CA ASP A 93 -11.82 -23.88 3.49
C ASP A 93 -12.98 -24.08 4.47
N THR A 94 -13.63 -23.00 4.89
CA THR A 94 -14.77 -23.01 5.83
C THR A 94 -16.04 -23.67 5.27
N GLY A 95 -16.12 -23.90 3.94
CA GLY A 95 -17.21 -24.65 3.31
C GLY A 95 -17.13 -26.19 3.47
N PHE A 96 -16.01 -26.75 3.94
CA PHE A 96 -15.80 -28.21 3.96
C PHE A 96 -15.88 -28.87 5.34
N GLY A 97 -15.99 -28.07 6.42
CA GLY A 97 -16.03 -28.59 7.79
C GLY A 97 -17.31 -29.31 8.21
N PHE A 98 -18.39 -29.23 7.40
CA PHE A 98 -19.72 -29.71 7.82
C PHE A 98 -20.21 -31.00 7.12
N SER A 99 -19.58 -31.46 6.02
CA SER A 99 -20.33 -32.32 5.08
C SER A 99 -19.61 -33.56 4.52
N SER A 100 -18.60 -34.16 5.15
CA SER A 100 -18.02 -35.40 4.57
C SER A 100 -17.20 -36.31 5.50
N ARG A 101 -17.77 -36.79 6.61
CA ARG A 101 -17.22 -38.00 7.30
C ARG A 101 -18.29 -38.95 7.89
N THR A 102 -19.52 -38.89 7.40
CA THR A 102 -20.57 -39.87 7.72
C THR A 102 -20.78 -40.75 6.50
N GLY A 103 -20.13 -41.91 6.45
CA GLY A 103 -20.45 -42.93 5.45
C GLY A 103 -19.26 -43.68 4.88
N ASP A 104 -18.50 -44.38 5.72
CA ASP A 104 -17.82 -45.59 5.26
C ASP A 104 -17.76 -46.61 6.40
N SER A 105 -18.74 -47.51 6.43
CA SER A 105 -18.84 -48.62 7.37
C SER A 105 -18.95 -49.92 6.58
N GLY A 106 -17.87 -50.24 5.86
CA GLY A 106 -17.65 -51.55 5.27
C GLY A 106 -16.55 -52.30 6.01
N HIS A 107 -16.89 -53.12 7.01
CA HIS A 107 -16.14 -54.35 7.28
C HIS A 107 -16.85 -55.31 8.25
N GLY A 108 -17.15 -56.50 7.73
CA GLY A 108 -16.65 -57.74 8.31
C GLY A 108 -17.28 -58.22 9.62
N ILE A 109 -18.37 -58.96 9.47
CA ILE A 109 -18.83 -60.00 10.41
C ILE A 109 -17.64 -60.89 10.83
N TYR A 110 -17.65 -61.35 12.09
CA TYR A 110 -16.77 -62.35 12.72
C TYR A 110 -15.65 -61.85 13.66
N SER A 111 -16.01 -61.28 14.81
CA SER A 111 -15.31 -61.56 16.09
C SER A 111 -16.21 -61.34 17.32
N ALA A 112 -17.38 -62.00 17.33
CA ALA A 112 -18.46 -61.85 18.30
C ALA A 112 -18.20 -62.40 19.73
N GLN A 113 -16.96 -62.36 20.22
CA GLN A 113 -16.67 -62.84 21.59
C GLN A 113 -15.74 -61.93 22.41
N ASN A 114 -15.21 -60.84 21.83
CA ASN A 114 -14.38 -59.86 22.56
C ASN A 114 -15.04 -58.46 22.69
N GLU A 115 -16.28 -58.31 22.19
CA GLU A 115 -16.92 -57.03 21.88
C GLU A 115 -17.16 -56.12 23.10
N ARG A 116 -17.46 -56.65 24.29
CA ARG A 116 -17.84 -55.80 25.44
C ARG A 116 -16.70 -54.97 26.05
N SER A 117 -15.46 -55.43 25.94
CA SER A 117 -14.30 -54.70 26.46
C SER A 117 -13.77 -53.69 25.44
N THR A 118 -13.86 -54.03 24.15
CA THR A 118 -13.34 -53.21 23.04
C THR A 118 -14.28 -52.06 22.70
N GLU A 119 -15.61 -52.23 22.79
CA GLU A 119 -16.58 -51.15 22.56
C GLU A 119 -16.46 -50.03 23.60
N GLN A 120 -16.24 -50.36 24.87
CA GLN A 120 -16.04 -49.37 25.92
C GLN A 120 -14.71 -48.60 25.77
N GLN A 121 -13.65 -49.27 25.31
CA GLN A 121 -12.38 -48.61 25.00
C GLN A 121 -12.47 -47.75 23.73
N ALA A 122 -13.19 -48.19 22.70
CA ALA A 122 -13.41 -47.41 21.48
C ALA A 122 -14.26 -46.16 21.74
N GLN A 123 -15.31 -46.26 22.57
CA GLN A 123 -16.08 -45.09 23.02
C GLN A 123 -15.23 -44.11 23.82
N ARG A 124 -14.37 -44.59 24.73
CA ARG A 124 -13.46 -43.71 25.47
C ARG A 124 -12.43 -43.04 24.57
N ALA A 125 -11.87 -43.77 23.60
CA ALA A 125 -10.94 -43.21 22.63
C ALA A 125 -11.60 -42.12 21.76
N LEU A 126 -12.84 -42.36 21.30
CA LEU A 126 -13.64 -41.37 20.56
C LEU A 126 -13.96 -40.12 21.40
N LEU A 127 -14.30 -40.28 22.68
CA LEU A 127 -14.56 -39.14 23.57
C LEU A 127 -13.30 -38.33 23.87
N ILE A 128 -12.16 -39.00 24.09
CA ILE A 128 -10.87 -38.32 24.29
C ILE A 128 -10.45 -37.59 23.01
N GLN A 129 -10.58 -38.23 21.85
CA GLN A 129 -10.27 -37.62 20.55
C GLN A 129 -11.21 -36.44 20.23
N GLY A 130 -12.50 -36.57 20.57
CA GLY A 130 -13.46 -35.48 20.48
C GLY A 130 -13.08 -34.31 21.39
N SER A 131 -12.69 -34.59 22.64
CA SER A 131 -12.24 -33.59 23.60
C SER A 131 -10.95 -32.88 23.15
N GLU A 132 -9.99 -33.62 22.60
CA GLU A 132 -8.73 -33.07 22.10
C GLU A 132 -8.96 -32.18 20.87
N SER A 133 -9.82 -32.61 19.94
CA SER A 133 -10.22 -31.80 18.79
C SER A 133 -10.95 -30.52 19.21
N LEU A 134 -11.79 -30.58 20.25
CA LEU A 134 -12.51 -29.42 20.77
C LEU A 134 -11.58 -28.45 21.51
N ASN A 135 -10.62 -28.98 22.26
CA ASN A 135 -9.58 -28.19 22.92
C ASN A 135 -8.71 -27.45 21.88
N ASN A 136 -8.27 -28.14 20.82
CA ASN A 136 -7.50 -27.54 19.73
C ASN A 136 -8.31 -26.49 18.95
N ALA A 137 -9.60 -26.73 18.73
CA ALA A 137 -10.50 -25.75 18.11
C ALA A 137 -10.67 -24.50 18.99
N THR A 138 -10.82 -24.69 20.30
CA THR A 138 -10.94 -23.60 21.28
C THR A 138 -9.67 -22.73 21.30
N GLU A 139 -8.50 -23.38 21.31
CA GLU A 139 -7.21 -22.68 21.27
C GLU A 139 -7.01 -21.91 19.95
N SER A 140 -7.42 -22.50 18.82
CA SER A 140 -7.39 -21.83 17.51
C SER A 140 -8.29 -20.61 17.45
N ILE A 141 -9.51 -20.70 18.02
CA ILE A 141 -10.45 -19.57 18.11
C ILE A 141 -9.86 -18.47 18.99
N ALA A 142 -9.28 -18.81 20.14
CA ALA A 142 -8.65 -17.84 21.04
C ALA A 142 -7.49 -17.10 20.36
N ARG A 143 -6.65 -17.81 19.59
CA ARG A 143 -5.60 -17.19 18.77
C ARG A 143 -6.18 -16.28 17.69
N SER A 144 -7.22 -16.73 17.00
CA SER A 144 -7.88 -15.95 15.94
C SER A 144 -8.51 -14.66 16.47
N GLN A 145 -9.15 -14.70 17.64
CA GLN A 145 -9.67 -13.51 18.31
C GLN A 145 -8.56 -12.52 18.66
N ARG A 146 -7.43 -13.01 19.17
CA ARG A 146 -6.28 -12.16 19.49
C ARG A 146 -5.72 -11.47 18.25
N ILE A 147 -5.53 -12.21 17.17
CA ILE A 147 -5.03 -11.67 15.89
C ILE A 147 -6.03 -10.68 15.28
N ALA A 148 -7.34 -10.96 15.39
CA ALA A 148 -8.37 -10.06 14.93
C ALA A 148 -8.39 -8.74 15.73
N ALA A 149 -8.26 -8.81 17.05
CA ALA A 149 -8.18 -7.63 17.91
C ALA A 149 -6.92 -6.79 17.64
N GLU A 150 -5.77 -7.43 17.44
CA GLU A 150 -4.53 -6.74 17.04
C GLU A 150 -4.67 -6.08 15.67
N SER A 151 -5.33 -6.76 14.73
CA SER A 151 -5.62 -6.20 13.40
C SER A 151 -6.62 -5.04 13.45
N GLU A 152 -7.60 -5.08 14.34
CA GLU A 152 -8.56 -3.99 14.56
C GLU A 152 -7.87 -2.76 15.18
N GLN A 153 -6.97 -2.98 16.13
CA GLN A 153 -6.16 -1.93 16.71
C GLN A 153 -5.26 -1.26 15.67
N ILE A 154 -4.51 -2.06 14.89
CA ILE A 154 -3.70 -1.55 13.77
C ILE A 154 -4.57 -0.80 12.75
N GLY A 155 -5.76 -1.34 12.43
CA GLY A 155 -6.71 -0.68 11.55
C GLY A 155 -7.20 0.67 12.08
N THR A 156 -7.42 0.78 13.39
CA THR A 156 -7.84 2.01 14.06
C THR A 156 -6.74 3.06 14.05
N ASP A 157 -5.52 2.67 14.40
CA ASP A 157 -4.34 3.55 14.35
C ASP A 157 -4.09 4.07 12.92
N ILE A 158 -4.27 3.20 11.92
CA ILE A 158 -4.19 3.59 10.51
C ILE A 158 -5.28 4.62 10.15
N ILE A 159 -6.52 4.46 10.61
CA ILE A 159 -7.61 5.40 10.34
C ILE A 159 -7.34 6.76 10.99
N GLU A 160 -6.84 6.77 12.22
CA GLU A 160 -6.47 8.01 12.92
C GLU A 160 -5.35 8.76 12.17
N GLU A 161 -4.32 8.03 11.73
CA GLU A 161 -3.23 8.62 10.97
C GLU A 161 -3.67 9.10 9.58
N LEU A 162 -4.58 8.39 8.90
CA LEU A 162 -5.20 8.86 7.66
C LEU A 162 -5.97 10.17 7.86
N GLY A 163 -6.64 10.33 9.01
CA GLY A 163 -7.29 11.57 9.41
C GLY A 163 -6.29 12.71 9.51
N GLN A 164 -5.18 12.50 10.21
CA GLN A 164 -4.12 13.49 10.36
C GLN A 164 -3.43 13.83 9.02
N GLN A 165 -3.16 12.82 8.18
CA GLN A 165 -2.60 13.03 6.84
C GLN A 165 -3.55 13.81 5.93
N ARG A 166 -4.85 13.56 6.01
CA ARG A 166 -5.87 14.34 5.27
C ARG A 166 -5.83 15.82 5.68
N GLU A 167 -5.72 16.10 6.97
CA GLU A 167 -5.61 17.47 7.48
C GLU A 167 -4.31 18.16 7.02
N GLN A 168 -3.17 17.45 7.00
CA GLN A 168 -1.93 17.98 6.45
C GLN A 168 -2.02 18.26 4.94
N LEU A 169 -2.69 17.38 4.19
CA LEU A 169 -2.88 17.55 2.74
C LEU A 169 -3.78 18.75 2.45
N ASP A 170 -4.82 18.96 3.26
CA ASP A 170 -5.72 20.11 3.14
C ASP A 170 -4.97 21.43 3.44
N ARG A 171 -4.16 21.46 4.52
CA ARG A 171 -3.30 22.61 4.83
C ARG A 171 -2.27 22.90 3.74
N THR A 172 -1.73 21.85 3.10
CA THR A 172 -0.78 22.00 2.00
C THR A 172 -1.46 22.53 0.74
N ARG A 173 -2.69 22.06 0.47
CA ARG A 173 -3.54 22.55 -0.61
C ARG A 173 -3.86 24.04 -0.43
N ASP A 174 -4.27 24.46 0.77
CA ASP A 174 -4.52 25.87 1.08
C ASP A 174 -3.27 26.74 0.88
N ARG A 175 -2.10 26.27 1.34
CA ARG A 175 -0.83 26.96 1.09
C ARG A 175 -0.49 27.06 -0.40
N LEU A 176 -0.81 26.05 -1.20
CA LEU A 176 -0.59 26.05 -2.64
C LEU A 176 -1.50 27.07 -3.34
N VAL A 177 -2.78 27.14 -2.95
CA VAL A 177 -3.74 28.13 -3.45
C VAL A 177 -3.27 29.55 -3.12
N HIS A 178 -2.86 29.80 -1.88
CA HIS A 178 -2.30 31.09 -1.47
C HIS A 178 -0.99 31.43 -2.21
N THR A 179 -0.14 30.44 -2.47
CA THR A 179 1.08 30.64 -3.26
C THR A 179 0.75 31.02 -4.70
N GLY A 180 -0.27 30.40 -5.30
CA GLY A 180 -0.78 30.76 -6.63
C GLY A 180 -1.25 32.21 -6.73
N GLU A 181 -1.96 32.70 -5.70
CA GLU A 181 -2.37 34.11 -5.61
C GLU A 181 -1.17 35.07 -5.50
N ASN A 182 -0.17 34.71 -4.67
CA ASN A 182 1.04 35.51 -4.51
C ASN A 182 1.89 35.54 -5.79
N LEU A 183 1.89 34.45 -6.56
CA LEU A 183 2.58 34.35 -7.84
C LEU A 183 1.89 35.22 -8.91
N SER A 184 0.55 35.25 -8.91
CA SER A 184 -0.24 36.18 -9.74
C SER A 184 0.07 37.65 -9.43
N ARG A 185 0.12 38.02 -8.14
CA ARG A 185 0.52 39.38 -7.72
C ARG A 185 1.95 39.72 -8.15
N SER A 186 2.88 38.79 -7.96
CA SER A 186 4.29 38.95 -8.38
C SER A 186 4.40 39.16 -9.89
N ARG A 187 3.64 38.41 -10.69
CA ARG A 187 3.59 38.56 -12.16
C ARG A 187 3.05 39.93 -12.58
N LYS A 188 2.05 40.44 -11.85
CA LYS A 188 1.49 41.78 -12.07
C LYS A 188 2.53 42.87 -11.78
N ILE A 189 3.27 42.76 -10.68
CA ILE A 189 4.35 43.69 -10.33
C ILE A 189 5.48 43.64 -11.37
N LEU A 190 5.95 42.45 -11.74
CA LEU A 190 6.98 42.28 -12.77
C LEU A 190 6.56 42.90 -14.12
N ARG A 191 5.29 42.74 -14.52
CA ARG A 191 4.77 43.36 -15.74
C ARG A 191 4.76 44.89 -15.68
N THR A 192 4.47 45.49 -14.51
CA THR A 192 4.57 46.94 -14.32
C THR A 192 6.01 47.45 -14.34
N MET A 193 6.94 46.73 -13.71
CA MET A 193 8.38 47.01 -13.76
C MET A 193 8.91 46.93 -15.19
N SER A 194 8.58 45.85 -15.92
CA SER A 194 8.98 45.63 -17.30
C SER A 194 8.49 46.75 -18.24
N ARG A 195 7.24 47.21 -18.08
CA ARG A 195 6.71 48.36 -18.84
C ARG A 195 7.49 49.65 -18.57
N ARG A 196 7.80 49.94 -17.30
CA ARG A 196 8.60 51.13 -16.93
C ARG A 196 10.00 51.10 -17.54
N LEU A 197 10.64 49.93 -17.57
CA LEU A 197 11.94 49.76 -18.21
C LEU A 197 11.85 49.99 -19.74
N MET A 198 10.80 49.49 -20.38
CA MET A 198 10.57 49.70 -21.82
C MET A 198 10.40 51.18 -22.15
N THR A 199 9.58 51.91 -21.38
CA THR A 199 9.37 53.36 -21.58
C THR A 199 10.65 54.16 -21.36
N ASN A 200 11.44 53.81 -20.33
CA ASN A 200 12.70 54.50 -20.05
C ASN A 200 13.72 54.26 -21.18
N LYS A 201 13.81 53.03 -21.71
CA LYS A 201 14.67 52.73 -22.87
C LYS A 201 14.23 53.46 -24.13
N LEU A 202 12.93 53.58 -24.38
CA LEU A 202 12.39 54.32 -25.53
C LEU A 202 12.72 55.81 -25.42
N LEU A 203 12.49 56.42 -24.26
CA LEU A 203 12.81 57.83 -24.01
C LEU A 203 14.30 58.12 -24.20
N LEU A 204 15.17 57.24 -23.66
CA LEU A 204 16.61 57.36 -23.85
C LEU A 204 17.01 57.32 -25.32
N GLY A 205 16.41 56.42 -26.11
CA GLY A 205 16.66 56.33 -27.55
C GLY A 205 16.26 57.60 -28.31
N ILE A 206 15.11 58.20 -27.97
CA ILE A 206 14.64 59.46 -28.58
C ILE A 206 15.62 60.60 -28.29
N ILE A 207 16.13 60.71 -27.06
CA ILE A 207 17.08 61.75 -26.68
C ILE A 207 18.37 61.63 -27.51
N ILE A 208 18.93 60.42 -27.61
CA ILE A 208 20.17 60.17 -28.39
C ILE A 208 19.97 60.55 -29.87
N VAL A 209 18.84 60.16 -30.48
CA VAL A 209 18.53 60.51 -31.88
C VAL A 209 18.43 62.03 -32.05
N MET A 210 17.80 62.72 -31.10
CA MET A 210 17.67 64.18 -31.15
C MET A 210 19.04 64.88 -31.05
N GLU A 211 19.92 64.41 -30.14
CA GLU A 211 21.28 64.96 -30.00
C GLU A 211 22.10 64.79 -31.29
N VAL A 212 22.07 63.61 -31.89
CA VAL A 212 22.79 63.33 -33.16
C VAL A 212 22.25 64.21 -34.29
N ALA A 213 20.93 64.42 -34.35
CA ALA A 213 20.33 65.29 -35.37
C ALA A 213 20.78 66.76 -35.23
N ILE A 214 20.83 67.28 -34.00
CA ILE A 214 21.32 68.65 -33.73
C ILE A 214 22.79 68.78 -34.10
N LEU A 215 23.64 67.83 -33.68
CA LEU A 215 25.06 67.82 -34.03
C LEU A 215 25.27 67.77 -35.55
N GLY A 216 24.52 66.91 -36.24
CA GLY A 216 24.53 66.81 -37.70
C GLY A 216 24.13 68.13 -38.37
N ALA A 217 23.08 68.79 -37.89
CA ALA A 217 22.63 70.08 -38.40
C ALA A 217 23.68 71.19 -38.21
N VAL A 218 24.34 71.23 -37.04
CA VAL A 218 25.41 72.21 -36.77
C VAL A 218 26.62 71.98 -37.67
N VAL A 219 27.04 70.73 -37.85
CA VAL A 219 28.17 70.39 -38.74
C VAL A 219 27.82 70.74 -40.19
N TYR A 220 26.61 70.41 -40.65
CA TYR A 220 26.15 70.77 -41.98
C TYR A 220 26.15 72.28 -42.21
N LEU A 221 25.58 73.05 -41.28
CA LEU A 221 25.59 74.52 -41.37
C LEU A 221 27.00 75.11 -41.34
N LYS A 222 27.91 74.56 -40.52
CA LYS A 222 29.30 75.04 -40.44
C LYS A 222 30.09 74.73 -41.71
N PHE A 223 29.87 73.58 -42.34
CA PHE A 223 30.67 73.13 -43.49
C PHE A 223 30.13 73.61 -44.83
N PHE A 224 28.81 73.81 -44.95
CA PHE A 224 28.17 74.26 -46.20
C PHE A 224 27.89 75.77 -46.25
N ARG A 225 27.93 76.48 -45.11
CA ARG A 225 27.64 77.93 -45.02
C ARG A 225 28.87 78.80 -44.73
N HIS A 226 30.06 78.20 -44.71
CA HIS A 226 31.36 78.87 -44.82
C HIS A 226 32.02 78.42 -46.12
#